data_AF-A0A4R5VQP6-F1
#
_entry.id   AF-A0A4R5VQP6-F1
#
_cell.length_a   1.000
_cell.length_b   1.000
_cell.length_c   1.000
_cell.angle_alpha   90.00
_cell.angle_beta   90.00
_cell.angle_gamma   90.00
#
_symmetry.space_group_name_H-M   'P 1'
#
loop_
_entity.id
_entity.type
_entity.pdbx_description
1 polymer ?
#
loop_
_entity_poly.entity_id
_entity_poly.type
_entity_poly.pdbx_seq_one_letter_code
_entity_poly.pdbx_strand_id
1 'polypeptide(L)'
;MSFKKEELLNLREKDHDLYEKTVQTAFIEKRQEFLDVFEDYFRERGFVIRKRNDSVKASFDILHFKAFTDETGKIMIMKGKEEIANIYIHFDGDTDPVFYYTGSNFEIRFESPLAILESIFQI
;
A
#
# COMPACT_ATOMS: atom_id res chain seq x y z
N MET A 1 7.04 45.38 -1.33
CA MET A 1 5.63 44.91 -1.28
C MET A 1 5.49 44.04 -0.05
N SER A 2 4.62 44.41 0.89
CA SER A 2 4.32 43.58 2.06
C SER A 2 3.16 42.66 1.69
N PHE A 3 3.37 41.34 1.73
CA PHE A 3 2.28 40.38 1.51
C PHE A 3 1.21 40.63 2.59
N LYS A 4 -0.03 40.83 2.17
CA LYS A 4 -1.12 41.01 3.13
C LYS A 4 -1.31 39.70 3.88
N LYS A 5 -1.60 39.77 5.18
CA LYS A 5 -1.79 38.61 6.07
C LYS A 5 -2.80 37.59 5.52
N GLU A 6 -3.82 38.06 4.79
CA GLU A 6 -4.81 37.22 4.09
C GLU A 6 -4.23 36.46 2.89
N GLU A 7 -3.32 37.04 2.12
CA GLU A 7 -2.64 36.34 1.02
C GLU A 7 -1.71 35.24 1.56
N LEU A 8 -1.03 35.49 2.68
CA LEU A 8 -0.19 34.49 3.34
C LEU A 8 -1.00 33.32 3.91
N LEU A 9 -2.18 33.58 4.46
CA LEU A 9 -3.10 32.54 4.94
C LEU A 9 -3.62 31.69 3.78
N ASN A 10 -4.09 32.34 2.70
CA ASN A 10 -4.58 31.64 1.50
C ASN A 10 -3.49 30.81 0.81
N LEU A 11 -2.24 31.30 0.78
CA LEU A 11 -1.11 30.52 0.26
C LEU A 11 -0.84 29.30 1.12
N ARG A 12 -0.87 29.45 2.45
CA ARG A 12 -0.64 28.35 3.38
C ARG A 12 -1.74 27.28 3.34
N GLU A 13 -3.00 27.68 3.20
CA GLU A 13 -4.12 26.75 3.03
C GLU A 13 -4.03 26.00 1.68
N LYS A 14 -3.71 26.72 0.59
CA LYS A 14 -3.48 26.08 -0.71
C LYS A 14 -2.31 25.11 -0.69
N ASP A 15 -1.21 25.46 -0.03
CA ASP A 15 -0.06 24.57 0.11
C ASP A 15 -0.43 23.32 0.93
N HIS A 16 -1.25 23.47 1.96
CA HIS A 16 -1.75 22.34 2.75
C HIS A 16 -2.66 21.41 1.92
N ASP A 17 -3.62 21.97 1.18
CA ASP A 17 -4.51 21.20 0.32
C ASP A 17 -3.75 20.50 -0.81
N LEU A 18 -2.74 21.18 -1.38
CA LEU A 18 -1.89 20.61 -2.43
C LEU A 18 -1.05 19.46 -1.88
N TYR A 19 -0.48 19.64 -0.68
CA TYR A 19 0.25 18.59 0.02
C TYR A 19 -0.63 17.39 0.31
N GLU A 20 -1.81 17.62 0.92
CA GLU A 20 -2.74 16.55 1.27
C GLU A 20 -3.20 15.78 0.02
N LYS A 21 -3.57 16.48 -1.05
CA LYS A 21 -4.00 15.85 -2.30
C LYS A 21 -2.88 15.05 -2.97
N THR A 22 -1.67 15.59 -3.00
CA THR A 22 -0.51 14.92 -3.63
C THR A 22 -0.13 13.68 -2.85
N VAL A 23 -0.06 13.80 -1.52
CA VAL A 23 0.27 12.69 -0.61
C VAL A 23 -0.80 11.60 -0.66
N GLN A 24 -2.09 11.96 -0.57
CA GLN A 24 -3.18 10.99 -0.68
C GLN A 24 -3.18 10.25 -2.02
N THR A 25 -2.89 10.96 -3.12
CA THR A 25 -2.77 10.34 -4.44
C THR A 25 -1.62 9.35 -4.49
N ALA A 26 -0.44 9.72 -3.97
CA ALA A 26 0.71 8.84 -3.89
C ALA A 26 0.43 7.58 -3.04
N PHE A 27 -0.31 7.71 -1.94
CA PHE A 27 -0.76 6.56 -1.15
C PHE A 27 -1.74 5.66 -1.90
N ILE A 28 -2.66 6.21 -2.70
CA ILE A 28 -3.57 5.42 -3.55
C ILE A 28 -2.75 4.64 -4.59
N GLU A 29 -1.84 5.31 -5.28
CA GLU A 29 -0.99 4.71 -6.31
C GLU A 29 -0.11 3.60 -5.75
N LYS A 30 0.55 3.83 -4.61
CA LYS A 30 1.36 2.80 -3.95
C LYS A 30 0.55 1.60 -3.48
N ARG A 31 -0.67 1.80 -3.00
CA ARG A 31 -1.54 0.65 -2.65
C ARG A 31 -1.91 -0.17 -3.88
N GLN A 32 -2.22 0.51 -4.98
CA GLN A 32 -2.54 -0.16 -6.22
C GLN A 32 -1.34 -0.94 -6.76
N GLU A 33 -0.14 -0.34 -6.71
CA GLU A 33 1.13 -0.99 -7.06
C GLU A 33 1.30 -2.31 -6.30
N PHE A 34 1.05 -2.31 -4.98
CA PHE A 34 1.15 -3.54 -4.20
C PHE A 34 0.15 -4.61 -4.66
N LEU A 35 -1.11 -4.23 -4.88
CA LEU A 35 -2.14 -5.16 -5.32
C LEU A 35 -1.84 -5.74 -6.71
N ASP A 36 -1.27 -4.94 -7.60
CA ASP A 36 -0.85 -5.36 -8.94
C ASP A 36 0.29 -6.37 -8.85
N VAL A 37 1.32 -6.10 -8.03
CA VAL A 37 2.42 -7.05 -7.81
C VAL A 37 1.94 -8.33 -7.13
N PHE A 38 0.98 -8.25 -6.19
CA PHE A 38 0.37 -9.43 -5.58
C PHE A 38 -0.37 -10.30 -6.61
N GLU A 39 -1.11 -9.66 -7.52
CA GLU A 39 -1.77 -10.33 -8.63
C GLU A 39 -0.78 -11.07 -9.52
N ASP A 40 0.28 -10.39 -9.96
CA ASP A 40 1.28 -10.97 -10.86
C ASP A 40 2.06 -12.10 -10.17
N TYR A 41 2.49 -11.90 -8.92
CA TYR A 41 3.22 -12.90 -8.13
C TYR A 41 2.49 -14.26 -8.07
N PHE A 42 1.18 -14.24 -7.84
CA PHE A 42 0.37 -15.45 -7.75
C PHE A 42 -0.07 -15.98 -9.13
N ARG A 43 -0.34 -15.08 -10.09
CA ARG A 43 -0.67 -15.46 -11.47
C ARG A 43 0.45 -16.25 -12.11
N GLU A 44 1.70 -15.78 -11.98
CA GLU A 44 2.88 -16.45 -12.50
C GLU A 44 3.09 -17.85 -11.90
N ARG A 45 2.60 -18.07 -10.67
CA ARG A 45 2.64 -19.35 -9.96
C ARG A 45 1.41 -20.24 -10.22
N GLY A 46 0.54 -19.86 -11.16
CA GLY A 46 -0.61 -20.67 -11.60
C GLY A 46 -1.88 -20.52 -10.76
N PHE A 47 -1.95 -19.52 -9.86
CA PHE A 47 -3.18 -19.23 -9.13
C PHE A 47 -4.21 -18.56 -10.04
N VAL A 48 -5.48 -18.87 -9.81
CA VAL A 48 -6.60 -18.15 -10.41
C VAL A 48 -6.81 -16.84 -9.66
N ILE A 49 -6.76 -15.72 -10.38
CA ILE A 49 -6.89 -14.38 -9.79
C ILE A 49 -8.31 -13.81 -9.97
N ARG A 50 -8.83 -13.18 -8.92
CA ARG A 50 -10.02 -12.32 -8.97
C ARG A 50 -9.70 -10.97 -8.35
N LYS A 51 -9.75 -9.93 -9.17
CA LYS A 51 -9.48 -8.54 -8.78
C LYS A 51 -10.78 -7.74 -8.58
N ARG A 52 -10.76 -6.85 -7.59
CA ARG A 52 -11.73 -5.77 -7.36
C ARG A 52 -10.94 -4.47 -7.10
N ASN A 53 -11.64 -3.35 -7.02
CA ASN A 53 -11.01 -2.03 -6.88
C ASN A 53 -10.04 -1.90 -5.70
N ASP A 54 -10.28 -2.65 -4.62
CA ASP A 54 -9.55 -2.55 -3.36
C ASP A 54 -8.91 -3.88 -2.91
N SER A 55 -9.04 -4.93 -3.72
CA SER A 55 -8.71 -6.28 -3.29
C SER A 55 -8.37 -7.24 -4.43
N VAL A 56 -7.43 -8.13 -4.16
CA VAL A 56 -7.00 -9.21 -5.05
C VAL A 56 -7.10 -10.53 -4.31
N LYS A 57 -7.82 -11.48 -4.89
CA LYS A 57 -7.90 -12.85 -4.39
C LYS A 57 -7.17 -13.80 -5.34
N ALA A 58 -6.23 -14.55 -4.81
CA ALA A 58 -5.54 -15.65 -5.49
C ALA A 58 -6.06 -16.99 -4.96
N SER A 59 -6.30 -17.97 -5.84
CA SER A 59 -6.78 -19.29 -5.44
C SER A 59 -6.17 -20.41 -6.26
N PHE A 60 -5.68 -21.45 -5.59
CA PHE A 60 -5.12 -22.66 -6.20
C PHE A 60 -5.49 -23.86 -5.35
N ASP A 61 -6.32 -24.76 -5.89
CA ASP A 61 -6.88 -25.90 -5.14
C ASP A 61 -7.49 -25.46 -3.79
N ILE A 62 -6.98 -25.96 -2.66
CA ILE A 62 -7.41 -25.61 -1.30
C ILE A 62 -6.76 -24.32 -0.76
N LEU A 63 -5.78 -23.74 -1.46
CA LEU A 63 -5.05 -22.55 -1.04
C LEU A 63 -5.77 -21.30 -1.54
N HIS A 64 -6.13 -20.42 -0.60
CA HIS A 64 -6.79 -19.15 -0.87
C HIS A 64 -6.06 -18.01 -0.17
N PHE A 65 -5.52 -17.08 -0.96
CA PHE A 65 -4.92 -15.86 -0.46
C PHE A 65 -5.74 -14.64 -0.90
N LYS A 66 -5.79 -13.63 -0.04
CA LYS A 66 -6.46 -12.36 -0.36
C LYS A 66 -5.63 -11.20 0.16
N ALA A 67 -5.22 -10.30 -0.71
CA ALA A 67 -4.74 -8.97 -0.36
C ALA A 67 -5.87 -7.95 -0.48
N PHE A 68 -5.99 -7.03 0.46
CA PHE A 68 -6.95 -5.91 0.36
C PHE A 68 -6.48 -4.70 1.14
N THR A 69 -6.97 -3.53 0.73
CA THR A 69 -6.77 -2.27 1.46
C THR A 69 -7.91 -2.06 2.46
N ASP A 70 -7.60 -1.74 3.72
CA ASP A 70 -8.59 -1.41 4.73
C ASP A 70 -8.96 0.10 4.73
N GLU A 71 -9.93 0.49 5.57
CA GLU A 71 -10.38 1.89 5.70
C GLU A 71 -9.27 2.82 6.22
N THR A 72 -8.24 2.26 6.87
CA THR A 72 -7.09 3.02 7.38
C THR A 72 -5.98 3.17 6.35
N GLY A 73 -6.13 2.56 5.17
CA GLY A 73 -5.14 2.59 4.09
C GLY A 73 -4.01 1.58 4.25
N LYS A 74 -4.13 0.63 5.19
CA LYS A 74 -3.19 -0.49 5.32
C LYS A 74 -3.53 -1.59 4.34
N ILE A 75 -2.53 -2.35 3.94
CA ILE A 75 -2.71 -3.53 3.11
C ILE A 75 -2.65 -4.77 4.00
N MET A 76 -3.71 -5.56 3.98
CA MET A 76 -3.83 -6.80 4.74
C MET A 76 -3.78 -8.00 3.81
N ILE A 77 -3.08 -9.05 4.22
CA ILE A 77 -3.03 -10.33 3.51
C ILE A 77 -3.62 -11.42 4.40
N MET A 78 -4.58 -12.14 3.83
CA MET A 78 -5.28 -13.27 4.47
C MET A 78 -4.93 -14.58 3.78
N LYS A 79 -4.79 -15.65 4.57
CA LYS A 79 -4.82 -17.05 4.14
C LYS A 79 -6.11 -17.69 4.65
N GLY A 80 -7.09 -17.87 3.76
CA GLY A 80 -8.43 -18.30 4.16
C GLY A 80 -9.10 -17.31 5.12
N LYS A 81 -9.13 -17.63 6.42
CA LYS A 81 -9.67 -16.77 7.50
C LYS A 81 -8.58 -16.19 8.42
N GLU A 82 -7.33 -16.57 8.22
CA GLU A 82 -6.19 -16.16 9.04
C GLU A 82 -5.53 -14.92 8.42
N GLU A 83 -5.29 -13.88 9.21
CA GLU A 83 -4.42 -12.76 8.82
C GLU A 83 -2.96 -13.19 8.95
N ILE A 84 -2.20 -13.07 7.86
CA ILE A 84 -0.80 -13.49 7.81
C ILE A 84 0.18 -12.33 7.61
N ALA A 85 -0.31 -11.16 7.18
CA ALA A 85 0.53 -9.98 7.04
C ALA A 85 -0.28 -8.67 7.08
N ASN A 86 0.36 -7.65 7.65
CA ASN A 86 -0.11 -6.28 7.65
C ASN A 86 1.01 -5.36 7.16
N ILE A 87 0.71 -4.56 6.14
CA ILE A 87 1.67 -3.73 5.42
C ILE A 87 1.20 -2.29 5.46
N TYR A 88 2.13 -1.43 5.84
CA TYR A 88 1.94 -0.01 6.04
C TYR A 88 2.70 0.74 4.95
N ILE A 89 2.17 1.87 4.52
CA ILE A 89 2.89 2.79 3.66
C ILE A 89 3.22 4.00 4.52
N HIS A 90 4.48 4.44 4.48
CA HIS A 90 4.94 5.63 5.18
C HIS A 90 5.45 6.67 4.19
N PHE A 91 5.24 7.94 4.51
CA PHE A 91 5.69 9.07 3.73
C PHE A 91 6.46 10.01 4.66
N ASP A 92 7.75 10.21 4.38
CA ASP A 92 8.65 11.02 5.22
C ASP A 92 8.75 12.49 4.80
N GLY A 93 8.04 12.88 3.73
CA GLY A 93 7.96 14.27 3.27
C GLY A 93 8.99 14.65 2.20
N ASP A 94 10.09 13.91 2.10
CA ASP A 94 11.21 14.21 1.18
C ASP A 94 11.36 13.18 0.05
N THR A 95 10.73 12.00 0.14
CA THR A 95 10.85 10.91 -0.85
C THR A 95 9.52 10.25 -1.22
N ASP A 96 9.50 9.45 -2.31
CA ASP A 96 8.35 8.63 -2.71
C ASP A 96 7.91 7.70 -1.56
N PRO A 97 6.59 7.45 -1.36
CA PRO A 97 6.12 6.64 -0.24
C PRO A 97 6.71 5.22 -0.27
N VAL A 98 7.09 4.72 0.90
CA VAL A 98 7.80 3.45 1.05
C VAL A 98 6.95 2.44 1.82
N PHE A 99 7.09 1.16 1.48
CA PHE A 99 6.43 0.08 2.21
C PHE A 99 7.19 -0.33 3.47
N TYR A 100 6.43 -0.50 4.54
CA TYR A 100 6.85 -1.08 5.80
C TYR A 100 6.02 -2.32 6.06
N TYR A 101 6.68 -3.45 6.32
CA TYR A 101 6.01 -4.69 6.66
C TYR A 101 6.22 -4.98 8.14
N THR A 102 5.12 -5.13 8.88
CA THR A 102 5.16 -5.60 10.27
C THR A 102 5.05 -7.12 10.26
N GLY A 103 6.19 -7.79 10.23
CA GLY A 103 6.30 -9.16 10.75
C GLY A 103 6.22 -9.16 12.28
N SER A 104 6.73 -10.20 12.93
CA SER A 104 6.47 -10.49 14.34
C SER A 104 6.97 -9.46 15.36
N ASN A 105 7.89 -8.52 15.04
CA ASN A 105 8.35 -7.50 16.01
C ASN A 105 9.18 -6.31 15.43
N PHE A 106 9.29 -6.12 14.12
CA PHE A 106 10.09 -5.01 13.56
C PHE A 106 9.46 -4.42 12.29
N GLU A 107 9.44 -3.09 12.21
CA GLU A 107 9.13 -2.31 11.01
C GLU A 107 10.31 -2.40 10.03
N ILE A 108 10.31 -3.43 9.18
CA ILE A 108 11.35 -3.59 8.16
C ILE A 108 10.92 -2.77 6.94
N ARG A 109 11.80 -1.85 6.51
CA ARG A 109 11.63 -1.11 5.25
C ARG A 109 11.88 -2.04 4.07
N PHE A 110 10.96 -2.05 3.12
CA PHE A 110 11.13 -2.79 1.86
C PHE A 110 11.14 -1.83 0.68
N GLU A 111 12.06 -2.07 -0.26
CA GLU A 111 12.19 -1.26 -1.48
C GLU A 111 11.15 -1.62 -2.55
N SER A 112 10.56 -2.81 -2.50
CA SER A 112 9.53 -3.23 -3.46
C SER A 112 8.44 -4.12 -2.82
N PRO A 113 7.20 -4.09 -3.34
CA PRO A 113 6.15 -5.04 -2.97
C PRO A 113 6.57 -6.50 -3.15
N LEU A 114 7.35 -6.80 -4.18
CA LEU A 114 7.79 -8.16 -4.49
C LEU A 114 8.64 -8.74 -3.35
N ALA A 115 9.60 -7.97 -2.82
CA ALA A 115 10.45 -8.40 -1.71
C ALA A 115 9.64 -8.70 -0.44
N ILE A 116 8.53 -7.99 -0.21
CA ILE A 116 7.59 -8.29 0.89
C ILE A 116 6.93 -9.64 0.66
N LEU A 117 6.41 -9.89 -0.56
CA LEU A 117 5.75 -11.16 -0.89
C LEU A 117 6.71 -12.34 -0.78
N GLU A 118 7.94 -12.20 -1.25
CA GLU A 118 8.99 -13.22 -1.10
C GLU A 118 9.28 -13.51 0.37
N SER A 119 9.35 -12.48 1.21
CA SER A 119 9.54 -12.63 2.66
C SER A 119 8.37 -13.34 3.36
N ILE A 120 7.13 -13.09 2.93
CA ILE A 120 5.92 -13.66 3.55
C ILE A 120 5.72 -15.11 3.13
N PHE A 121 5.83 -15.37 1.82
CA PHE A 121 5.40 -16.64 1.27
C PHE A 121 6.54 -17.66 1.19
N GLN A 122 7.79 -17.23 1.04
CA GLN A 122 8.96 -18.12 0.92
C GLN A 122 8.75 -19.29 -0.09
N ILE A 123 7.96 -19.05 -1.15
CA ILE A 123 7.59 -20.04 -2.20
C ILE A 123 8.50 -19.90 -3.41
#